data_AF-A0A6A4APX0-F1
#
_entry.id   AF-A0A6A4APX0-F1
#
_cell.length_a   1.000
_cell.length_b   1.000
_cell.length_c   1.000
_cell.angle_alpha   90.00
_cell.angle_beta   90.00
_cell.angle_gamma   90.00
#
_symmetry.space_group_name_H-M   'P 1'
#
loop_
_entity.id
_entity.type
_entity.pdbx_description
1 polymer ?
#
loop_
_entity_poly.entity_id
_entity_poly.type
_entity_poly.pdbx_seq_one_letter_code
_entity_poly.pdbx_strand_id
1 'polypeptide(L)'
;MKFLSTVLAAFALIAATANGSPMLRMEAEGKSKSQQQTQQSSTSSSACNLSGTYKAGTDISSCSSVTIGSLTVPAGVTLDLSKAKSGATITFTGTTTF
;
A
#
# COMPACT_ATOMS: atom_id res chain seq x y z
N MET A 1 72.66 9.55 11.98
CA MET A 1 72.00 10.78 11.51
C MET A 1 70.51 10.62 11.82
N LYS A 2 69.79 11.25 12.77
CA LYS A 2 69.87 12.61 13.34
C LYS A 2 69.89 13.61 12.16
N PHE A 3 68.83 14.31 11.79
CA PHE A 3 68.00 15.23 12.59
C PHE A 3 66.84 15.83 11.75
N LEU A 4 65.72 16.16 12.44
CA LEU A 4 64.82 17.34 12.27
C LEU A 4 64.11 17.56 10.91
N SER A 5 63.00 18.26 10.75
CA SER A 5 61.84 18.69 11.55
C SER A 5 60.97 19.52 10.57
N THR A 6 59.69 19.66 10.92
CA THR A 6 58.82 20.84 10.69
C THR A 6 58.02 20.98 9.39
N VAL A 7 56.79 21.48 9.62
CA VAL A 7 55.83 22.19 8.73
C VAL A 7 54.70 21.28 8.23
N LEU A 8 53.54 21.23 8.88
CA LEU A 8 52.44 22.23 8.97
C LEU A 8 51.63 22.32 7.66
N ALA A 9 50.29 22.30 7.84
CA ALA A 9 49.20 22.45 6.88
C ALA A 9 48.71 21.11 6.29
N ALA A 10 47.42 20.79 6.24
CA ALA A 10 46.22 21.58 6.46
C ALA A 10 45.07 20.64 6.90
N PHE A 11 44.12 21.18 7.66
CA PHE A 11 42.80 20.58 7.83
C PHE A 11 42.19 20.31 6.44
N ALA A 12 41.89 19.05 6.12
CA ALA A 12 41.10 18.69 4.96
C ALA A 12 39.93 17.79 5.41
N LEU A 13 38.75 18.20 4.97
CA LEU A 13 37.40 17.78 5.36
C LEU A 13 37.21 16.26 5.53
N ILE A 14 36.44 15.91 6.56
CA ILE A 14 35.78 14.62 6.68
C ILE A 14 34.72 14.55 5.57
N ALA A 15 35.03 13.86 4.47
CA ALA A 15 34.03 13.46 3.49
C ALA A 15 33.39 12.15 3.98
N ALA A 16 32.20 12.25 4.56
CA ALA A 16 31.35 11.10 4.81
C ALA A 16 30.94 10.48 3.46
N THR A 17 31.55 9.36 3.09
CA THR A 17 31.07 8.54 1.97
C THR A 17 29.82 7.80 2.43
N ALA A 18 28.68 8.48 2.37
CA ALA A 18 27.41 7.78 2.34
C ALA A 18 27.43 6.85 1.12
N ASN A 19 27.35 5.54 1.38
CA ASN A 19 27.19 4.52 0.37
C ASN A 19 25.77 4.63 -0.22
N GLY A 20 25.54 5.69 -0.98
CA GLY A 20 24.33 5.91 -1.76
C GLY A 20 24.49 5.16 -3.06
N SER A 21 23.91 3.96 -3.15
CA SER A 21 23.74 3.30 -4.45
C SER A 21 22.92 4.22 -5.37
N PRO A 22 23.40 4.55 -6.58
CA PRO A 22 22.63 5.39 -7.50
C PRO A 22 21.41 4.61 -7.99
N MET A 23 20.23 5.01 -7.51
CA MET A 23 18.95 4.66 -8.14
C MET A 23 18.81 5.48 -9.43
N LEU A 24 19.49 5.04 -10.49
CA LEU A 24 19.07 5.37 -11.84
C LEU A 24 17.91 4.46 -12.21
N ARG A 25 16.66 4.97 -12.27
CA ARG A 25 15.72 4.43 -13.26
C ARG A 25 14.58 5.37 -13.65
N MET A 26 14.88 6.11 -14.73
CA MET A 26 14.06 6.30 -15.93
C MET A 26 12.64 6.84 -15.73
N GLU A 27 12.54 8.15 -15.92
CA GLU A 27 11.45 8.75 -16.68
C GLU A 27 11.38 8.08 -18.06
N ALA A 28 10.29 7.34 -18.29
CA ALA A 28 9.76 7.13 -19.63
C ALA A 28 8.34 7.67 -19.60
N GLU A 29 8.15 8.84 -20.22
CA GLU A 29 6.85 9.41 -20.50
C GLU A 29 5.96 8.37 -21.20
N GLY A 30 4.98 7.88 -20.46
CA GLY A 30 3.84 7.13 -20.96
C GLY A 30 2.57 7.90 -20.59
N LYS A 31 2.26 8.95 -21.35
CA LYS A 31 1.03 9.71 -21.22
C LYS A 31 -0.17 8.81 -21.54
N SER A 32 -1.14 8.84 -20.62
CA SER A 32 -2.53 8.37 -20.75
C SER A 32 -2.78 6.86 -20.66
N LYS A 33 -3.00 6.38 -19.43
CA LYS A 33 -4.16 5.51 -19.16
C LYS A 33 -4.84 5.93 -17.86
N SER A 34 -6.16 6.08 -17.99
CA SER A 34 -7.14 6.39 -16.95
C SER A 34 -6.83 5.65 -15.65
N GLN A 35 -6.85 6.38 -14.53
CA GLN A 35 -6.81 5.79 -13.19
C GLN A 35 -8.13 5.06 -12.92
N GLN A 36 -8.19 3.83 -13.39
CA GLN A 36 -9.07 2.79 -12.90
C GLN A 36 -8.16 1.60 -12.60
N GLN A 37 -8.31 1.04 -11.38
CA GLN A 37 -7.47 0.02 -10.73
C GLN A 37 -6.24 0.55 -9.99
N THR A 38 -6.45 0.91 -8.72
CA THR A 38 -5.42 0.76 -7.69
C THR A 38 -5.21 -0.74 -7.44
N GLN A 39 -4.37 -1.36 -8.26
CA GLN A 39 -3.66 -2.58 -7.89
C GLN A 39 -2.53 -2.15 -6.95
N GLN A 40 -2.82 -2.14 -5.65
CA GLN A 40 -1.78 -2.17 -4.64
C GLN A 40 -1.79 -3.54 -3.98
N SER A 41 -1.08 -4.46 -4.62
CA SER A 41 -0.64 -5.72 -4.02
C SER A 41 0.18 -5.39 -2.79
N SER A 42 -0.43 -5.54 -1.60
CA SER A 42 0.27 -5.54 -0.32
C SER A 42 -0.01 -6.89 0.33
N THR A 43 1.05 -7.65 0.51
CA THR A 43 1.11 -8.96 1.16
C THR A 43 0.30 -9.01 2.46
N SER A 44 -0.90 -9.58 2.42
CA SER A 44 -1.57 -10.11 3.61
C SER A 44 -2.65 -11.07 3.15
N SER A 45 -2.48 -12.34 3.52
CA SER A 45 -3.43 -13.40 3.25
C SER A 45 -4.84 -12.95 3.68
N SER A 46 -5.72 -12.83 2.67
CA SER A 46 -7.17 -12.70 2.75
C SER A 46 -7.81 -11.36 3.19
N ALA A 47 -7.42 -10.23 2.60
CA ALA A 47 -8.22 -8.99 2.68
C ALA A 47 -9.16 -8.82 1.48
N CYS A 48 -10.40 -8.40 1.71
CA CYS A 48 -11.45 -8.23 0.71
C CYS A 48 -12.04 -6.82 0.78
N ASN A 49 -12.37 -6.23 -0.37
CA ASN A 49 -12.92 -4.88 -0.45
C ASN A 49 -14.26 -4.91 -1.19
N LEU A 50 -15.32 -4.42 -0.57
CA LEU A 50 -16.67 -4.32 -1.14
C LEU A 50 -17.02 -2.84 -1.38
N SER A 51 -17.44 -2.51 -2.60
CA SER A 51 -17.91 -1.16 -2.97
C SER A 51 -18.84 -1.20 -4.18
N GLY A 52 -19.57 -0.12 -4.44
CA GLY A 52 -20.54 -0.03 -5.54
C GLY A 52 -21.86 -0.71 -5.19
N THR A 53 -22.47 -1.44 -6.12
CA THR A 53 -23.71 -2.19 -5.83
C THR A 53 -23.38 -3.57 -5.27
N TYR A 54 -23.92 -3.90 -4.10
CA TYR A 54 -23.77 -5.23 -3.51
C TYR A 54 -24.45 -6.30 -4.36
N LYS A 55 -23.77 -7.43 -4.54
CA LYS A 55 -24.35 -8.63 -5.16
C LYS A 55 -24.64 -9.66 -4.08
N ALA A 56 -25.90 -10.12 -4.05
CA ALA A 56 -26.28 -11.22 -3.18
C ALA A 56 -25.39 -12.45 -3.45
N GLY A 57 -24.90 -13.07 -2.38
CA GLY A 57 -24.04 -14.26 -2.48
C GLY A 57 -22.57 -13.99 -2.80
N THR A 58 -22.09 -12.74 -2.72
CA THR A 58 -20.64 -12.46 -2.75
C THR A 58 -19.91 -13.34 -1.73
N ASP A 59 -18.94 -14.13 -2.20
CA ASP A 59 -18.16 -15.00 -1.33
C ASP A 59 -17.07 -14.20 -0.61
N ILE A 60 -17.14 -14.19 0.72
CA ILE A 60 -16.14 -13.57 1.59
C ILE A 60 -15.56 -14.59 2.59
N SER A 61 -15.74 -15.89 2.31
CA SER A 61 -15.38 -17.01 3.19
C SER A 61 -13.89 -17.14 3.46
N SER A 62 -13.09 -16.74 2.48
CA SER A 62 -11.64 -16.72 2.63
C SER A 62 -11.15 -15.48 3.39
N CYS A 63 -11.93 -14.39 3.44
CA CYS A 63 -11.51 -13.06 3.90
C CYS A 63 -11.34 -12.99 5.43
N SER A 64 -10.13 -12.79 5.92
CA SER A 64 -9.82 -12.42 7.32
C SER A 64 -10.05 -10.94 7.61
N SER A 65 -10.15 -10.10 6.57
CA SER A 65 -10.50 -8.69 6.70
C SER A 65 -11.41 -8.27 5.54
N VAL A 66 -12.49 -7.56 5.83
CA VAL A 66 -13.44 -7.05 4.83
C VAL A 66 -13.60 -5.55 5.02
N THR A 67 -13.18 -4.76 4.03
CA THR A 67 -13.41 -3.32 3.99
C THR A 67 -14.63 -3.02 3.13
N ILE A 68 -15.58 -2.28 3.67
CA ILE A 68 -16.82 -1.88 3.01
C ILE A 68 -16.75 -0.38 2.78
N GLY A 69 -16.53 0.02 1.53
CA GLY A 69 -16.52 1.43 1.12
C GLY A 69 -17.93 1.98 0.94
N SER A 70 -18.09 2.88 -0.03
CA SER A 70 -19.42 3.31 -0.47
C SER A 70 -20.13 2.13 -1.17
N LEU A 71 -21.22 1.64 -0.58
CA LEU A 71 -21.92 0.44 -1.02
C LEU A 71 -23.44 0.67 -1.05
N THR A 72 -24.10 0.26 -2.12
CA THR A 72 -25.57 0.26 -2.25
C THR A 72 -26.06 -1.18 -2.24
N VAL A 73 -26.87 -1.53 -1.27
CA VAL A 73 -27.57 -2.82 -1.19
C VAL A 73 -28.90 -2.67 -1.93
N PRO A 74 -29.21 -3.52 -2.92
CA PRO A 74 -30.50 -3.44 -3.62
C PRO A 74 -31.68 -3.77 -2.69
N ALA A 75 -32.86 -3.20 -2.99
CA ALA A 75 -34.09 -3.52 -2.27
C ALA A 75 -34.39 -5.03 -2.29
N GLY A 76 -34.79 -5.58 -1.14
CA GLY A 76 -35.06 -7.01 -0.99
C GLY A 76 -33.81 -7.89 -0.91
N VAL A 77 -32.61 -7.30 -0.92
CA VAL A 77 -31.34 -8.00 -0.70
C VAL A 77 -30.78 -7.63 0.67
N THR A 78 -30.23 -8.62 1.36
CA THR A 78 -29.49 -8.41 2.61
C THR A 78 -28.00 -8.39 2.31
N LEU A 79 -27.27 -7.40 2.86
CA LEU A 79 -25.82 -7.46 2.94
C LEU A 79 -25.43 -8.58 3.90
N ASP A 80 -25.12 -9.76 3.35
CA ASP A 80 -24.81 -10.96 4.13
C ASP A 80 -23.31 -11.04 4.42
N LEU A 81 -22.95 -10.73 5.66
CA LEU A 81 -21.59 -10.84 6.19
C LEU A 81 -21.38 -12.14 6.99
N SER A 82 -22.38 -13.01 7.11
CA SER A 82 -22.30 -14.26 7.90
C SER A 82 -21.27 -15.24 7.35
N LYS A 83 -20.96 -15.13 6.06
CA LYS A 83 -19.97 -15.95 5.38
C LYS A 83 -18.54 -15.45 5.57
N ALA A 84 -18.29 -14.36 6.29
CA ALA A 84 -16.92 -13.94 6.58
C ALA A 84 -16.18 -15.03 7.37
N LYS A 85 -14.85 -15.08 7.23
CA LYS A 85 -14.04 -16.00 8.04
C LYS A 85 -14.29 -15.72 9.53
N SER A 86 -14.33 -16.78 10.34
CA SER A 86 -14.44 -16.60 11.80
C SER A 86 -13.29 -15.74 12.34
N GLY A 87 -13.63 -14.74 13.15
CA GLY A 87 -12.68 -13.75 13.66
C GLY A 87 -12.22 -12.72 12.63
N ALA A 88 -12.89 -12.61 11.48
CA ALA A 88 -12.58 -11.59 10.50
C ALA A 88 -12.92 -10.18 11.01
N THR A 89 -12.11 -9.21 10.62
CA THR A 89 -12.37 -7.80 10.88
C THR A 89 -13.23 -7.22 9.76
N ILE A 90 -14.33 -6.55 10.12
CA ILE A 90 -15.17 -5.82 9.17
C ILE A 90 -15.01 -4.32 9.41
N THR A 91 -14.63 -3.57 8.38
CA THR A 91 -14.39 -2.13 8.46
C THR A 91 -15.27 -1.38 7.47
N PHE A 92 -16.13 -0.50 7.95
CA PHE A 92 -16.89 0.41 7.09
C PHE A 92 -16.12 1.74 6.95
N THR A 93 -15.85 2.15 5.71
CA THR A 93 -15.09 3.38 5.40
C THR A 93 -15.92 4.40 4.62
N GLY A 94 -17.07 4.02 4.08
CA GLY A 94 -17.98 4.90 3.33
C GLY A 94 -19.43 4.82 3.82
N THR A 95 -20.36 5.29 2.97
CA THR A 95 -21.80 5.20 3.24
C THR A 95 -22.35 3.90 2.66
N THR A 96 -23.08 3.14 3.48
CA THR A 96 -23.87 2.00 3.02
C THR A 96 -25.35 2.37 2.97
N THR A 97 -25.97 2.23 1.81
CA THR A 97 -27.40 2.48 1.59
C THR A 97 -28.13 1.16 1.38
N PHE A 98 -29.35 1.02 1.90
CA PHE A 98 -30.21 -0.17 1.80
C PHE A 98 -31.50 0.14 1.06
#